data_AF-A0A9X1GMD8-F1
#
_entry.id   AF-A0A9X1GMD8-F1
#
_cell.length_a   1.000
_cell.length_b   1.000
_cell.length_c   1.000
_cell.angle_alpha   90.00
_cell.angle_beta   90.00
_cell.angle_gamma   90.00
#
_symmetry.space_group_name_H-M   'P 1'
#
loop_
_entity.id
_entity.type
_entity.pdbx_description
1 polymer ?
#
loop_
_entity_poly.entity_id
_entity_poly.type
_entity_poly.pdbx_seq_one_letter_code
_entity_poly.pdbx_strand_id
1 'polypeptide(L)' 'MSNKNPKTDHLPKQTTNWKNLPTVALRVPERFLGEIKDHAIAYR' A
#
# COMPACT_ATOMS: atom_id res chain seq x y z
N MET A 1 27.36 -6.87 -5.82
CA MET A 1 26.94 -5.54 -5.33
C MET A 1 27.17 -5.50 -3.83
N SER A 2 27.95 -4.55 -3.33
CA SER A 2 28.23 -4.42 -1.89
C SER A 2 27.04 -3.76 -1.18
N ASN A 3 26.65 -4.27 0.00
CA ASN A 3 25.59 -3.65 0.79
C ASN A 3 26.06 -2.27 1.28
N LYS A 4 25.29 -1.22 0.96
CA LYS A 4 25.60 0.17 1.37
C LYS A 4 25.54 0.39 2.89
N ASN A 5 24.85 -0.49 3.61
CA ASN A 5 24.71 -0.42 5.07
C ASN A 5 25.10 -1.76 5.74
N PRO A 6 26.39 -2.05 5.87
CA PRO A 6 26.86 -3.30 6.48
C PRO A 6 26.55 -3.40 7.98
N LYS A 7 26.39 -2.25 8.65
CA LYS A 7 26.02 -2.17 10.07
C LYS A 7 24.61 -2.70 10.36
N THR A 8 23.78 -2.93 9.34
CA THR A 8 22.40 -3.42 9.51
C THR A 8 22.20 -4.84 8.99
N ASP A 9 23.26 -5.54 8.59
CA ASP A 9 23.15 -6.89 8.00
C ASP A 9 22.64 -7.95 8.99
N HIS A 10 22.94 -7.77 10.27
CA HIS A 10 22.49 -8.65 11.35
C HIS A 10 21.04 -8.39 11.76
N LEU A 11 20.43 -7.29 11.30
CA LEU A 11 19.06 -6.96 11.67
C LEU A 11 18.08 -7.85 10.87
N PRO A 12 16.99 -8.32 11.51
CA PRO A 12 15.95 -9.04 10.80
C PRO A 12 15.36 -8.12 9.73
N LYS A 13 15.48 -8.52 8.46
CA LYS A 13 14.93 -7.76 7.33
C LYS A 13 13.41 -7.82 7.43
N GLN A 14 12.79 -6.66 7.62
CA GLN A 14 11.33 -6.55 7.58
C GLN A 14 10.86 -6.95 6.18
N THR A 15 10.29 -8.14 6.07
CA THR A 15 9.57 -8.55 4.85
C THR A 15 8.16 -8.02 4.98
N THR A 16 7.85 -6.93 4.28
CA THR A 16 6.50 -6.39 4.27
C THR A 16 5.63 -7.30 3.40
N ASN A 17 5.15 -8.40 3.99
CA ASN A 17 4.17 -9.28 3.38
C ASN A 17 2.80 -8.60 3.44
N TRP A 18 2.55 -7.71 2.48
CA TRP A 18 1.26 -7.07 2.27
C TRP A 18 0.22 -8.04 1.67
N LYS A 19 0.09 -9.25 2.23
CA LYS A 19 -0.83 -10.29 1.73
C LYS A 19 -2.31 -9.94 1.97
N ASN A 20 -2.58 -9.06 2.94
CA ASN A 20 -3.93 -8.68 3.35
C ASN A 20 -4.13 -7.16 3.24
N LEU A 21 -3.58 -6.52 2.20
CA LEU A 21 -3.99 -5.16 1.88
C LEU A 21 -5.51 -5.16 1.61
N PRO A 22 -6.28 -4.26 2.25
CA PRO A 22 -7.68 -4.10 1.91
C PRO A 22 -7.79 -3.71 0.44
N THR A 23 -8.42 -4.56 -0.38
CA THR A 23 -8.74 -4.21 -1.77
C THR A 23 -9.75 -3.06 -1.83
N VAL A 24 -10.46 -2.83 -0.72
CA VAL A 24 -11.42 -1.74 -0.53
C VAL A 24 -10.91 -0.83 0.58
N ALA A 25 -10.94 0.48 0.36
CA ALA A 25 -10.57 1.46 1.37
C ALA A 25 -11.52 1.37 2.58
N LEU A 26 -11.15 0.59 3.59
CA LEU A 26 -11.93 0.35 4.82
C LEU A 26 -12.28 1.61 5.63
N ARG A 27 -11.72 2.77 5.28
CA ARG A 27 -11.87 4.03 6.04
C ARG A 27 -12.85 5.01 5.41
N VAL A 28 -13.47 4.66 4.30
CA VAL A 28 -14.33 5.59 3.57
C VAL A 28 -15.79 5.14 3.75
N PRO A 29 -16.68 6.02 4.28
CA PRO A 29 -18.11 5.72 4.31
C PRO A 29 -18.63 5.36 2.91
N GLU A 30 -19.52 4.36 2.82
CA GLU A 30 -20.02 3.82 1.55
C GLU A 30 -20.56 4.89 0.60
N ARG A 31 -21.14 5.97 1.15
CA ARG A 31 -21.63 7.13 0.39
C ARG A 31 -20.56 7.72 -0.56
N PHE A 32 -19.30 7.70 -0.17
CA PHE A 32 -18.21 8.28 -0.97
C PHE A 32 -17.59 7.29 -1.97
N LEU A 33 -17.95 6.00 -1.93
CA LEU A 33 -17.43 5.02 -2.89
C LEU A 33 -17.92 5.28 -4.32
N GLY A 34 -19.13 5.84 -4.47
CA GLY A 34 -19.67 6.27 -5.78
C GLY A 34 -18.83 7.40 -6.37
N GLU A 35 -18.63 8.47 -5.61
CA GLU A 35 -17.84 9.64 -6.03
C GLU A 35 -16.40 9.30 -6.40
N ILE A 36 -15.76 8.37 -5.65
CA ILE A 36 -14.41 7.89 -5.97
C ILE A 36 -14.38 7.14 -7.31
N LYS A 37 -15.38 6.31 -7.60
CA LYS A 37 -15.46 5.58 -8.88
C LYS A 37 -15.68 6.55 -10.04
N ASP A 38 -16.59 7.50 -9.87
CA ASP A 38 -16.90 8.49 -10.90
C ASP A 38 -15.67 9.37 -11.20
N HIS A 39 -14.94 9.78 -10.16
CA HIS A 39 -13.69 10.51 -10.31
C HIS A 39 -12.60 9.66 -10.99
N ALA A 40 -12.44 8.40 -10.61
CA ALA A 40 -11.43 7.51 -11.21
C ALA A 40 -11.68 7.23 -12.70
N ILE A 41 -12.95 7.22 -13.14
CA ILE A 41 -13.32 7.06 -14.55
C ILE A 41 -13.08 8.34 -15.35
N ALA A 42 -13.36 9.51 -14.77
CA ALA A 42 -13.22 10.80 -15.45
C ALA A 42 -11.77 11.19 -15.79
N TYR A 43 -10.77 10.60 -15.13
CA TYR A 43 -9.34 10.88 -15.32
C TYR A 43 -8.61 9.84 -16.19
N ARG A 44 -9.34 9.03 -16.97
CA ARG A 44 -8.78 8.06 -17.93
C ARG A 44 -8.97 8.54 -19.36
#